data_AF-A0A963H880-F1
#
_entry.id   AF-A0A963H880-F1
#
_cell.length_a   1.000
_cell.length_b   1.000
_cell.length_c   1.000
_cell.angle_alpha   90.00
_cell.angle_beta   90.00
_cell.angle_gamma   90.00
#
_symmetry.space_group_name_H-M   'P 1'
#
loop_
_entity.id
_entity.type
_entity.pdbx_description
1 polymer ?
#
loop_
_entity_poly.entity_id
_entity_poly.type
_entity_poly.pdbx_seq_one_letter_code
_entity_poly.pdbx_strand_id
1 'polypeptide(L)'
;MPRPIEARIDLAALRHNYLLARQHATRRSPAAKAWAVVKANAYGHGLLRAAAALGDVADGFALLDLDEAVALREAGIRQPILLLEGFFELADLAVCAEHRLTVVVHCLEQLQLLRRALPPRCLPVYLKLNSGMNRLGLTAGQLPAVRRELATSPTPAAVTLMTHFAEADGDAGERSINWQLERFAAMTAGWADAAGWPRSLANSAAILRYPETAHDWVRPGIMLYGGSPFADQDAAGLGLQPVMTLCSRILAVQEIAVGERVGYGGTFVAQRPTRVGVVACGYAD
;
A
#
# COMPACT_ATOMS: atom_id res chain seq x y z
N MET A 1 -26.75 -4.08 24.92
CA MET A 1 -26.26 -3.43 23.69
C MET A 1 -24.75 -3.52 23.69
N PRO A 2 -24.09 -3.78 22.55
CA PRO A 2 -22.66 -3.55 22.45
C PRO A 2 -22.34 -2.08 22.77
N ARG A 3 -21.09 -1.79 23.16
CA ARG A 3 -20.60 -0.43 23.44
C ARG A 3 -20.97 0.50 22.27
N PRO A 4 -21.51 1.72 22.50
CA PRO A 4 -22.01 2.58 21.42
C PRO A 4 -20.87 3.34 20.74
N ILE A 5 -19.98 2.58 20.11
CA ILE A 5 -18.86 3.01 19.28
C ILE A 5 -18.86 2.16 18.01
N GLU A 6 -18.75 2.79 16.86
CA GLU A 6 -18.76 2.10 15.57
C GLU A 6 -17.90 2.83 14.54
N ALA A 7 -17.14 2.06 13.75
CA ALA A 7 -16.48 2.55 12.55
C ALA A 7 -17.35 2.21 11.34
N ARG A 8 -17.98 3.22 10.75
CA ARG A 8 -18.77 3.10 9.52
C ARG A 8 -17.87 3.22 8.31
N ILE A 9 -18.09 2.37 7.31
CA ILE A 9 -17.16 2.19 6.18
C ILE A 9 -17.95 2.31 4.88
N ASP A 10 -17.67 3.38 4.13
CA ASP A 10 -18.33 3.69 2.87
C ASP A 10 -17.61 3.01 1.69
N LEU A 11 -18.17 1.89 1.25
CA LEU A 11 -17.61 1.12 0.13
C LEU A 11 -17.74 1.85 -1.21
N ALA A 12 -18.72 2.75 -1.37
CA ALA A 12 -18.86 3.56 -2.57
C ALA A 12 -17.74 4.60 -2.66
N ALA A 13 -17.38 5.22 -1.52
CA ALA A 13 -16.23 6.13 -1.44
C ALA A 13 -14.91 5.41 -1.78
N LEU A 14 -14.71 4.18 -1.27
CA LEU A 14 -13.53 3.37 -1.60
C LEU A 14 -13.44 3.08 -3.10
N ARG A 15 -14.57 2.70 -3.72
CA ARG A 15 -14.66 2.46 -5.16
C ARG A 15 -14.39 3.73 -5.96
N HIS A 16 -14.99 4.87 -5.58
CA HIS A 16 -14.75 6.18 -6.19
C HIS A 16 -13.26 6.52 -6.19
N ASN A 17 -12.60 6.41 -5.03
CA ASN A 17 -11.18 6.73 -4.90
C ASN A 17 -10.28 5.81 -5.73
N TYR A 18 -10.62 4.51 -5.84
CA TYR A 18 -9.90 3.58 -6.71
C TYR A 18 -10.02 3.98 -8.19
N LEU A 19 -11.22 4.31 -8.65
CA LEU A 19 -11.46 4.75 -10.03
C LEU A 19 -10.75 6.08 -10.32
N LEU A 20 -10.69 6.99 -9.35
CA LEU A 20 -9.91 8.21 -9.47
C LEU A 20 -8.40 7.92 -9.59
N ALA A 21 -7.86 7.03 -8.76
CA ALA A 21 -6.45 6.61 -8.86
C ALA A 21 -6.15 6.00 -10.24
N ARG A 22 -7.04 5.14 -10.74
CA ARG A 22 -6.99 4.56 -12.10
C ARG A 22 -6.98 5.64 -13.18
N GLN A 23 -7.87 6.64 -13.07
CA GLN A 23 -7.94 7.76 -14.01
C GLN A 23 -6.64 8.55 -14.06
N HIS A 24 -6.08 8.87 -12.88
CA HIS A 24 -4.79 9.57 -12.78
C HIS A 24 -3.64 8.76 -13.40
N ALA A 25 -3.57 7.46 -13.11
CA ALA A 25 -2.55 6.56 -13.66
C ALA A 25 -2.56 6.52 -15.19
N THR A 26 -3.75 6.54 -15.80
CA THR A 26 -3.89 6.45 -17.26
C THR A 26 -3.62 7.74 -18.02
N ARG A 27 -3.40 8.89 -17.35
CA ARG A 27 -3.22 10.19 -18.04
C ARG A 27 -2.03 10.23 -18.99
N ARG A 28 -0.91 9.60 -18.59
CA ARG A 28 0.32 9.53 -19.39
C ARG A 28 0.62 8.14 -19.92
N SER A 29 0.02 7.11 -19.33
CA SER A 29 0.23 5.71 -19.69
C SER A 29 -1.15 5.04 -19.84
N PRO A 30 -1.80 5.08 -21.01
CA PRO A 30 -3.19 4.61 -21.17
C PRO A 30 -3.42 3.15 -20.76
N ALA A 31 -2.39 2.31 -20.86
CA ALA A 31 -2.43 0.90 -20.47
C ALA A 31 -2.05 0.64 -19.00
N ALA A 32 -1.74 1.69 -18.23
CA ALA A 32 -1.38 1.57 -16.82
C ALA A 32 -2.49 0.87 -16.03
N LYS A 33 -2.09 -0.02 -15.13
CA LYS A 33 -2.95 -0.73 -14.18
C LYS A 33 -2.72 -0.22 -12.76
N ALA A 34 -3.67 -0.46 -11.86
CA ALA A 34 -3.54 -0.07 -10.46
C ALA A 34 -3.74 -1.26 -9.51
N TRP A 35 -2.74 -1.48 -8.67
CA TRP A 35 -2.88 -2.34 -7.51
C TRP A 35 -3.72 -1.66 -6.44
N ALA A 36 -4.84 -2.25 -6.03
CA ALA A 36 -5.55 -1.85 -4.82
C ALA A 36 -4.72 -2.27 -3.59
N VAL A 37 -4.03 -1.33 -2.94
CA VAL A 37 -3.18 -1.66 -1.79
C VAL A 37 -4.03 -1.79 -0.53
N VAL A 38 -4.22 -3.03 -0.07
CA VAL A 38 -5.16 -3.44 1.00
C VAL A 38 -4.49 -4.10 2.21
N LYS A 39 -3.18 -3.91 2.38
CA LYS A 39 -2.44 -4.38 3.57
C LYS A 39 -3.03 -3.85 4.89
N ALA A 40 -2.67 -4.52 5.99
CA ALA A 40 -3.07 -4.14 7.35
C ALA A 40 -4.60 -4.05 7.46
N ASN A 41 -5.28 -5.13 7.05
CA ASN A 41 -6.73 -5.21 7.02
C ASN A 41 -7.39 -4.03 6.26
N ALA A 42 -6.89 -3.74 5.06
CA ALA A 42 -7.25 -2.58 4.25
C ALA A 42 -7.11 -1.25 5.03
N TYR A 43 -5.97 -1.02 5.67
CA TYR A 43 -5.71 0.17 6.48
C TYR A 43 -6.78 0.36 7.57
N GLY A 44 -7.21 -0.74 8.21
CA GLY A 44 -8.30 -0.76 9.19
C GLY A 44 -9.73 -0.74 8.62
N HIS A 45 -9.89 -0.67 7.28
CA HIS A 45 -11.20 -0.61 6.61
C HIS A 45 -11.77 -1.98 6.25
N GLY A 46 -11.13 -3.08 6.67
CA GLY A 46 -11.60 -4.44 6.47
C GLY A 46 -11.20 -5.01 5.11
N LEU A 47 -10.35 -6.03 5.11
CA LEU A 47 -9.84 -6.68 3.90
C LEU A 47 -10.97 -7.19 2.99
N LEU A 48 -11.88 -8.00 3.53
CA LEU A 48 -12.98 -8.58 2.75
C LEU A 48 -14.02 -7.53 2.31
N ARG A 49 -14.16 -6.44 3.08
CA ARG A 49 -14.98 -5.29 2.70
C ARG A 49 -14.39 -4.56 1.49
N ALA A 50 -13.08 -4.32 1.50
CA ALA A 50 -12.36 -3.74 0.37
C ALA A 50 -12.41 -4.67 -0.86
N ALA A 51 -12.26 -5.98 -0.67
CA ALA A 51 -12.39 -6.98 -1.72
C ALA A 51 -13.79 -6.97 -2.36
N ALA A 52 -14.85 -6.87 -1.55
CA ALA A 52 -16.22 -6.78 -2.05
C ALA A 52 -16.47 -5.48 -2.84
N ALA A 53 -15.90 -4.35 -2.40
CA ALA A 53 -16.09 -3.05 -3.06
C ALA A 53 -15.34 -2.93 -4.41
N LEU A 54 -14.19 -3.60 -4.51
CA LEU A 54 -13.25 -3.43 -5.62
C LEU A 54 -13.11 -4.67 -6.50
N GLY A 55 -13.72 -5.80 -6.14
CA GLY A 55 -13.52 -7.11 -6.75
C GLY A 55 -13.94 -7.23 -8.22
N ASP A 56 -14.68 -6.27 -8.77
CA ASP A 56 -15.07 -6.21 -10.18
C ASP A 56 -14.33 -5.11 -10.97
N VAL A 57 -13.68 -4.16 -10.29
CA VAL A 57 -13.02 -3.00 -10.93
C VAL A 57 -11.51 -2.95 -10.75
N ALA A 58 -10.98 -3.59 -9.72
CA ALA A 58 -9.54 -3.56 -9.47
C ALA A 58 -8.78 -4.46 -10.44
N ASP A 59 -7.72 -3.93 -11.04
CA ASP A 59 -6.81 -4.72 -11.88
C ASP A 59 -6.07 -5.81 -11.09
N GLY A 60 -5.91 -5.61 -9.79
CA GLY A 60 -5.24 -6.51 -8.85
C GLY A 60 -5.20 -5.93 -7.44
N PHE A 61 -4.88 -6.77 -6.47
CA PHE A 61 -4.73 -6.38 -5.06
C PHE A 61 -3.27 -6.50 -4.61
N ALA A 62 -2.83 -5.63 -3.70
CA ALA A 62 -1.50 -5.70 -3.13
C ALA A 62 -1.53 -5.61 -1.61
N LEU A 63 -0.82 -6.51 -0.94
CA LEU A 63 -0.80 -6.58 0.52
C LEU A 63 0.55 -7.14 1.02
N LEU A 64 0.65 -7.45 2.31
CA LEU A 64 1.88 -7.96 2.94
C LEU A 64 1.74 -9.40 3.40
N ASP A 65 0.61 -9.71 4.02
CA ASP A 65 0.40 -10.93 4.77
C ASP A 65 -0.06 -12.08 3.86
N LEU A 66 0.53 -13.26 4.04
CA LEU A 66 0.24 -14.42 3.22
C LEU A 66 -1.17 -14.98 3.52
N ASP A 67 -1.60 -14.97 4.78
CA ASP A 67 -2.92 -15.44 5.19
C ASP A 67 -4.01 -14.50 4.68
N GLU A 68 -3.78 -13.18 4.70
CA GLU A 68 -4.67 -12.21 4.05
C GLU A 68 -4.79 -12.48 2.53
N ALA A 69 -3.70 -12.90 1.85
CA ALA A 69 -3.73 -13.21 0.41
C ALA A 69 -4.53 -14.50 0.13
N VAL A 70 -4.39 -15.51 1.00
CA VAL A 70 -5.19 -16.74 0.96
C VAL A 70 -6.67 -16.41 1.20
N ALA A 71 -6.98 -15.60 2.20
CA ALA A 71 -8.36 -15.18 2.51
C ALA A 71 -9.02 -14.46 1.31
N LEU A 72 -8.29 -13.62 0.57
CA LEU A 72 -8.80 -13.02 -0.66
C LEU A 72 -9.13 -14.08 -1.73
N ARG A 73 -8.30 -15.10 -1.88
CA ARG A 73 -8.54 -16.20 -2.85
C ARG A 73 -9.75 -17.04 -2.48
N GLU A 74 -9.91 -17.35 -1.19
CA GLU A 74 -11.07 -18.06 -0.65
C GLU A 74 -12.35 -17.25 -0.79
N ALA A 75 -12.26 -15.92 -0.64
CA ALA A 75 -13.36 -14.98 -0.91
C ALA A 75 -13.68 -14.82 -2.42
N GLY A 76 -12.99 -15.55 -3.30
CA GLY A 76 -13.30 -15.61 -4.73
C GLY A 76 -12.55 -14.61 -5.60
N ILE A 77 -11.62 -13.81 -5.06
CA ILE A 77 -10.82 -12.88 -5.86
C ILE A 77 -9.93 -13.66 -6.84
N ARG A 78 -10.10 -13.38 -8.13
CA ARG A 78 -9.35 -14.02 -9.23
C ARG A 78 -8.31 -13.11 -9.87
N GLN A 79 -8.36 -11.82 -9.60
CA GLN A 79 -7.35 -10.88 -10.05
C GLN A 79 -5.98 -11.20 -9.45
N PRO A 80 -4.88 -10.74 -10.08
CA PRO A 80 -3.55 -10.84 -9.50
C PRO A 80 -3.52 -10.31 -8.07
N ILE A 81 -2.71 -10.95 -7.22
CA ILE A 81 -2.43 -10.53 -5.85
C ILE A 81 -0.92 -10.39 -5.68
N LEU A 82 -0.44 -9.23 -5.26
CA LEU A 82 0.96 -8.91 -5.06
C LEU A 82 1.33 -8.87 -3.57
N LEU A 83 2.28 -9.70 -3.15
CA LEU A 83 2.93 -9.61 -1.84
C LEU A 83 4.07 -8.58 -1.91
N LEU A 84 3.86 -7.41 -1.30
CA LEU A 84 4.76 -6.23 -1.41
C LEU A 84 6.11 -6.40 -0.70
N GLU A 85 6.19 -7.34 0.24
CA GLU A 85 7.43 -7.75 0.93
C GLU A 85 7.96 -9.10 0.41
N GLY A 86 7.21 -9.75 -0.50
CA GLY A 86 7.56 -11.05 -1.02
C GLY A 86 7.18 -12.16 -0.06
N PHE A 87 8.07 -13.13 0.04
CA PHE A 87 7.97 -14.29 0.92
C PHE A 87 9.17 -14.28 1.89
N PHE A 88 9.03 -14.97 3.02
CA PHE A 88 10.02 -14.97 4.09
C PHE A 88 10.78 -16.30 4.15
N GLU A 89 10.09 -17.41 3.90
CA GLU A 89 10.66 -18.75 3.99
C GLU A 89 10.43 -19.57 2.73
N LEU A 90 11.15 -20.70 2.60
CA LEU A 90 11.02 -21.60 1.46
C LEU A 90 9.60 -22.20 1.34
N ALA A 91 8.95 -22.47 2.48
CA ALA A 91 7.62 -23.07 2.53
C ALA A 91 6.53 -22.15 1.95
N ASP A 92 6.67 -20.83 2.13
CA ASP A 92 5.74 -19.82 1.58
C ASP A 92 5.59 -19.92 0.07
N LEU A 93 6.64 -20.35 -0.64
CA LEU A 93 6.65 -20.43 -2.10
C LEU A 93 5.67 -21.48 -2.64
N ALA A 94 5.43 -22.55 -1.89
CA ALA A 94 4.42 -23.55 -2.24
C ALA A 94 3.01 -22.93 -2.19
N VAL A 95 2.71 -22.21 -1.11
CA VAL A 95 1.43 -21.48 -0.93
C VAL A 95 1.27 -20.40 -2.00
N CYS A 96 2.34 -19.63 -2.27
CA CYS A 96 2.34 -18.64 -3.35
C CYS A 96 2.00 -19.26 -4.71
N ALA A 97 2.55 -20.43 -5.02
CA ALA A 97 2.30 -21.13 -6.28
C ALA A 97 0.88 -21.70 -6.37
N GLU A 98 0.39 -22.30 -5.29
CA GLU A 98 -0.98 -22.81 -5.17
C GLU A 98 -2.01 -21.71 -5.39
N HIS A 99 -1.83 -20.57 -4.70
CA HIS A 99 -2.74 -19.43 -4.75
C HIS A 99 -2.44 -18.45 -5.90
N ARG A 100 -1.48 -18.78 -6.79
CA ARG A 100 -1.11 -17.94 -7.95
C ARG A 100 -0.83 -16.49 -7.55
N LEU A 101 0.03 -16.33 -6.55
CA LEU A 101 0.44 -15.03 -6.04
C LEU A 101 1.61 -14.47 -6.88
N THR A 102 1.69 -13.16 -6.95
CA THR A 102 2.84 -12.41 -7.45
C THR A 102 3.69 -12.00 -6.24
N VAL A 103 5.01 -12.15 -6.32
CA VAL A 103 5.90 -11.87 -5.20
C VAL A 103 6.89 -10.76 -5.52
N VAL A 104 7.18 -9.90 -4.55
CA VAL A 104 8.33 -9.01 -4.60
C VAL A 104 9.60 -9.79 -4.25
N VAL A 105 10.68 -9.55 -4.99
CA VAL A 105 12.04 -9.98 -4.65
C VAL A 105 12.89 -8.75 -4.41
N HIS A 106 13.40 -8.60 -3.20
CA HIS A 106 14.12 -7.41 -2.77
C HIS A 106 15.53 -7.70 -2.23
N CYS A 107 15.96 -8.96 -2.19
CA CYS A 107 17.34 -9.36 -1.90
C CYS A 107 17.76 -10.56 -2.77
N LEU A 108 19.06 -10.85 -2.80
CA LEU A 108 19.61 -11.93 -3.63
C LEU A 108 19.23 -13.31 -3.09
N GLU A 109 19.10 -13.43 -1.77
CA GLU A 109 18.74 -14.66 -1.06
C GLU A 109 17.34 -15.13 -1.47
N GLN A 110 16.36 -14.23 -1.57
CA GLN A 110 15.03 -14.54 -2.09
C GLN A 110 15.10 -15.07 -3.54
N LEU A 111 15.91 -14.45 -4.40
CA LEU A 111 16.06 -14.93 -5.76
C LEU A 111 16.64 -16.36 -5.81
N GLN A 112 17.62 -16.65 -4.96
CA GLN A 112 18.20 -17.99 -4.83
C GLN A 112 17.19 -19.01 -4.26
N LEU A 113 16.34 -18.60 -3.31
CA LEU A 113 15.26 -19.44 -2.79
C LEU A 113 14.25 -19.81 -3.88
N LEU A 114 13.84 -18.87 -4.73
CA LEU A 114 12.96 -19.14 -5.87
C LEU A 114 13.55 -20.21 -6.80
N ARG A 115 14.85 -20.13 -7.10
CA ARG A 115 15.54 -21.13 -7.93
C ARG A 115 15.56 -22.51 -7.27
N ARG A 116 15.78 -22.58 -5.96
CA ARG A 116 15.83 -23.84 -5.20
C ARG A 116 14.46 -24.49 -5.03
N ALA A 117 13.43 -23.68 -4.85
CA ALA A 117 12.09 -24.17 -4.55
C ALA A 117 11.44 -24.94 -5.71
N LEU A 118 11.85 -24.66 -6.96
CA LEU A 118 11.25 -25.23 -8.18
C LEU A 118 9.72 -25.38 -8.05
N PRO A 119 9.00 -24.28 -7.76
CA PRO A 119 7.58 -24.36 -7.45
C PRO A 119 6.84 -25.00 -8.63
N PRO A 120 5.73 -25.72 -8.38
CA PRO A 120 4.97 -26.40 -9.42
C PRO A 120 4.44 -25.44 -10.51
N ARG A 121 4.47 -24.13 -10.23
CA ARG A 121 4.21 -23.04 -11.17
C ARG A 121 5.23 -21.93 -10.97
N CYS A 122 5.78 -21.40 -12.07
CA CYS A 122 6.60 -20.19 -12.01
C CYS A 122 5.76 -19.01 -11.50
N LEU A 123 6.32 -18.26 -10.55
CA LEU A 123 5.68 -17.07 -9.98
C LEU A 123 6.05 -15.83 -10.81
N PRO A 124 5.11 -14.90 -11.06
CA PRO A 124 5.46 -13.56 -11.51
C PRO A 124 6.22 -12.82 -10.40
N VAL A 125 7.30 -12.13 -10.76
CA VAL A 125 8.21 -11.48 -9.80
C VAL A 125 8.26 -9.98 -10.02
N TYR A 126 8.16 -9.22 -8.93
CA TYR A 126 8.49 -7.80 -8.88
C TYR A 126 9.90 -7.64 -8.32
N LEU A 127 10.86 -7.36 -9.19
CA LEU A 127 12.24 -7.12 -8.78
C LEU A 127 12.37 -5.70 -8.22
N LYS A 128 12.50 -5.58 -6.90
CA LYS A 128 12.52 -4.30 -6.21
C LYS A 128 13.94 -3.75 -6.13
N LEU A 129 14.13 -2.58 -6.72
CA LEU A 129 15.37 -1.81 -6.72
C LEU A 129 15.31 -0.75 -5.62
N ASN A 130 16.36 -0.67 -4.80
CA ASN A 130 16.48 0.42 -3.85
C ASN A 130 17.05 1.67 -4.53
N SER A 131 16.16 2.51 -5.06
CA SER A 131 16.57 3.78 -5.68
C SER A 131 16.76 4.93 -4.69
N GLY A 132 16.45 4.76 -3.39
CA GLY A 132 16.61 5.86 -2.42
C GLY A 132 15.85 5.76 -1.11
N MET A 133 14.78 4.94 -1.03
CA MET A 133 13.99 4.81 0.20
C MET A 133 14.76 4.11 1.33
N ASN A 134 15.75 3.28 1.01
CA ASN A 134 16.61 2.58 1.97
C ASN A 134 15.84 1.74 3.02
N ARG A 135 14.71 1.15 2.60
CA ARG A 135 13.96 0.18 3.42
C ARG A 135 14.10 -1.25 2.92
N LEU A 136 13.71 -1.49 1.66
CA LEU A 136 13.84 -2.78 0.97
C LEU A 136 14.22 -2.54 -0.49
N GLY A 137 15.02 -3.44 -1.05
CA GLY A 137 15.34 -3.47 -2.48
C GLY A 137 16.81 -3.77 -2.72
N LEU A 138 17.07 -4.31 -3.90
CA LEU A 138 18.40 -4.62 -4.40
C LEU A 138 19.17 -3.31 -4.64
N THR A 139 20.40 -3.27 -4.16
CA THR A 139 21.32 -2.15 -4.39
C THR A 139 21.99 -2.29 -5.76
N ALA A 140 22.54 -1.20 -6.29
CA ALA A 140 23.27 -1.21 -7.57
C ALA A 140 24.43 -2.22 -7.56
N GLY A 141 25.15 -2.35 -6.43
CA GLY A 141 26.25 -3.29 -6.27
C GLY A 141 25.83 -4.77 -6.30
N GLN A 142 24.57 -5.09 -6.01
CA GLN A 142 24.04 -6.46 -6.07
C GLN A 142 23.58 -6.85 -7.48
N LEU A 143 23.33 -5.88 -8.38
CA LEU A 143 22.77 -6.14 -9.70
C LEU A 143 23.61 -7.09 -10.57
N PRO A 144 24.95 -7.05 -10.57
CA PRO A 144 25.74 -8.03 -11.31
C PRO A 144 25.50 -9.48 -10.85
N ALA A 145 25.25 -9.72 -9.55
CA ALA A 145 24.91 -11.05 -9.05
C ALA A 145 23.47 -11.42 -9.43
N VAL A 146 22.53 -10.49 -9.29
CA VAL A 146 21.12 -10.68 -9.66
C VAL A 146 20.96 -11.03 -11.14
N ARG A 147 21.69 -10.33 -12.04
CA ARG A 147 21.67 -10.59 -13.48
C ARG A 147 22.16 -12.01 -13.80
N ARG A 148 23.23 -12.48 -13.14
CA ARG A 148 23.75 -13.85 -13.29
C ARG A 148 22.75 -14.90 -12.79
N GLU A 149 22.11 -14.63 -11.66
CA GLU A 149 21.11 -15.56 -11.11
C GLU A 149 19.87 -15.65 -12.01
N LEU A 150 19.38 -14.52 -12.54
CA LEU A 150 18.25 -14.50 -13.48
C LEU A 150 18.55 -15.19 -14.81
N ALA A 151 19.79 -15.11 -15.30
CA ALA A 151 20.21 -15.77 -16.54
C ALA A 151 20.35 -17.30 -16.41
N THR A 152 20.56 -17.81 -15.19
CA THR A 152 20.82 -19.24 -14.94
C THR A 152 19.65 -19.99 -14.31
N SER A 153 18.61 -19.28 -13.85
CA SER A 153 17.38 -19.87 -13.32
C SER A 153 16.37 -20.13 -14.44
N PRO A 154 15.53 -21.20 -14.37
CA PRO A 154 14.26 -21.20 -15.10
C PRO A 154 13.54 -19.91 -14.72
N THR A 155 13.34 -19.05 -15.72
CA THR A 155 12.98 -17.65 -15.54
C THR A 155 11.67 -17.56 -14.75
N PRO A 156 11.52 -16.61 -13.80
CA PRO A 156 10.19 -16.30 -13.27
C PRO A 156 9.21 -16.05 -14.42
N ALA A 157 7.92 -16.36 -14.23
CA ALA A 157 6.93 -16.36 -15.32
C ALA A 157 6.85 -15.00 -16.04
N ALA A 158 7.11 -13.92 -15.30
CA ALA A 158 7.32 -12.57 -15.79
C ALA A 158 8.13 -11.79 -14.74
N VAL A 159 8.89 -10.79 -15.18
CA VAL A 159 9.58 -9.84 -14.29
C VAL A 159 9.01 -8.45 -14.49
N THR A 160 8.72 -7.77 -13.39
CA THR A 160 8.37 -6.34 -13.34
C THR A 160 9.39 -5.62 -12.47
N LEU A 161 9.89 -4.47 -12.90
CA LEU A 161 10.78 -3.65 -12.09
C LEU A 161 9.99 -2.78 -11.13
N MET A 162 10.45 -2.68 -9.89
CA MET A 162 9.75 -1.94 -8.84
C MET A 162 10.71 -1.02 -8.09
N THR A 163 10.28 0.19 -7.77
CA THR A 163 10.88 0.97 -6.67
C THR A 163 9.77 1.66 -5.87
N HIS A 164 10.11 2.34 -4.79
CA HIS A 164 9.19 3.17 -4.02
C HIS A 164 9.82 4.52 -3.71
N PHE A 165 9.04 5.58 -3.91
CA PHE A 165 9.47 6.93 -3.60
C PHE A 165 9.41 7.20 -2.10
N ALA A 166 10.41 7.92 -1.60
CA ALA A 166 10.55 8.31 -0.20
C ALA A 166 9.93 9.68 0.08
N GLU A 167 10.00 10.62 -0.88
CA GLU A 167 9.60 12.02 -0.72
C GLU A 167 8.68 12.47 -1.88
N ALA A 168 7.72 11.63 -2.26
CA ALA A 168 6.72 12.02 -3.28
C ALA A 168 5.61 12.93 -2.72
N ASP A 169 5.54 13.02 -1.39
CA ASP A 169 4.56 13.76 -0.58
C ASP A 169 5.04 15.13 -0.08
N GLY A 170 6.35 15.37 -0.09
CA GLY A 170 6.96 16.62 0.35
C GLY A 170 7.27 17.60 -0.79
N ASP A 171 7.75 18.78 -0.41
CA ASP A 171 8.42 19.72 -1.31
C ASP A 171 9.76 19.12 -1.77
N ALA A 172 10.27 19.57 -2.92
CA ALA A 172 11.45 19.03 -3.60
C ALA A 172 12.74 19.09 -2.73
N GLY A 173 12.89 18.12 -1.83
CA GLY A 173 14.05 17.91 -0.99
C GLY A 173 15.20 17.23 -1.74
N GLU A 174 16.29 16.96 -1.02
CA GLU A 174 17.49 16.31 -1.59
C GLU A 174 17.21 14.93 -2.19
N ARG A 175 16.18 14.21 -1.71
CA ARG A 175 15.74 12.92 -2.26
C ARG A 175 14.44 13.06 -3.06
N SER A 176 14.33 14.16 -3.80
CA SER A 176 13.23 14.42 -4.73
C SER A 176 12.94 13.23 -5.64
N ILE A 177 11.74 13.23 -6.22
CA ILE A 177 11.32 12.18 -7.14
C ILE A 177 12.29 12.02 -8.32
N ASN A 178 12.80 13.13 -8.86
CA ASN A 178 13.76 13.14 -9.96
C ASN A 178 15.07 12.45 -9.57
N TRP A 179 15.59 12.72 -8.37
CA TRP A 179 16.79 12.06 -7.86
C TRP A 179 16.61 10.53 -7.77
N GLN A 180 15.45 10.05 -7.30
CA GLN A 180 15.18 8.61 -7.28
C GLN A 180 14.94 8.01 -8.68
N LEU A 181 14.37 8.76 -9.61
CA LEU A 181 14.17 8.34 -11.00
C LEU A 181 15.50 8.19 -11.74
N GLU A 182 16.42 9.16 -11.60
CA GLU A 182 17.76 9.10 -12.18
C GLU A 182 18.53 7.87 -11.69
N ARG A 183 18.47 7.59 -10.38
CA ARG A 183 19.11 6.42 -9.79
C ARG A 183 18.48 5.11 -10.29
N PHE A 184 17.16 5.05 -10.36
CA PHE A 184 16.46 3.89 -10.93
C PHE A 184 16.88 3.67 -12.40
N ALA A 185 16.93 4.73 -13.21
CA ALA A 185 17.39 4.67 -14.59
C ALA A 185 18.83 4.16 -14.68
N ALA A 186 19.75 4.70 -13.88
CA ALA A 186 21.15 4.27 -13.83
C ALA A 186 21.31 2.80 -13.44
N MET A 187 20.50 2.30 -12.51
CA MET A 187 20.50 0.88 -12.11
C MET A 187 20.06 -0.06 -13.25
N THR A 188 19.14 0.40 -14.10
CA THR A 188 18.62 -0.36 -15.24
C THR A 188 19.42 -0.15 -16.53
N ALA A 189 20.30 0.85 -16.56
CA ALA A 189 21.11 1.16 -17.73
C ALA A 189 22.00 -0.04 -18.13
N GLY A 190 22.05 -0.33 -19.43
CA GLY A 190 22.81 -1.44 -19.99
C GLY A 190 22.30 -2.83 -19.61
N TRP A 191 21.10 -2.95 -19.00
CA TRP A 191 20.45 -4.23 -18.79
C TRP A 191 19.42 -4.47 -19.90
N ALA A 192 19.83 -5.22 -20.93
CA ALA A 192 19.04 -5.43 -22.15
C ALA A 192 17.61 -5.95 -21.84
N ASP A 193 17.48 -6.99 -21.01
CA ASP A 193 16.16 -7.57 -20.68
C ASP A 193 15.26 -6.58 -19.93
N ALA A 194 15.84 -5.84 -18.98
CA ALA A 194 15.11 -4.87 -18.15
C ALA A 194 14.52 -3.71 -18.94
N ALA A 195 15.02 -3.43 -20.15
CA ALA A 195 14.46 -2.39 -21.02
C ALA A 195 13.02 -2.72 -21.46
N GLY A 196 12.68 -4.01 -21.62
CA GLY A 196 11.35 -4.47 -22.03
C GLY A 196 10.42 -4.88 -20.88
N TRP A 197 10.90 -4.86 -19.64
CA TRP A 197 10.08 -5.27 -18.49
C TRP A 197 9.14 -4.15 -18.03
N PRO A 198 7.90 -4.49 -17.60
CA PRO A 198 7.00 -3.53 -16.99
C PRO A 198 7.61 -2.85 -15.76
N ARG A 199 7.10 -1.68 -15.40
CA ARG A 199 7.57 -0.90 -14.25
C ARG A 199 6.45 -0.55 -13.29
N SER A 200 6.76 -0.56 -12.00
CA SER A 200 5.87 -0.11 -10.94
C SER A 200 6.58 0.82 -9.97
N LEU A 201 6.29 2.11 -10.05
CA LEU A 201 7.01 3.13 -9.28
C LEU A 201 6.06 3.92 -8.34
N ALA A 202 4.94 4.40 -8.89
CA ALA A 202 4.10 5.39 -8.23
C ALA A 202 3.32 4.82 -7.03
N ASN A 203 3.45 5.49 -5.88
CA ASN A 203 2.56 5.40 -4.73
C ASN A 203 1.44 6.46 -4.84
N SER A 204 0.55 6.56 -3.85
CA SER A 204 -0.56 7.56 -3.87
C SER A 204 -0.11 8.99 -4.19
N ALA A 205 0.97 9.43 -3.55
CA ALA A 205 1.52 10.77 -3.73
C ALA A 205 2.01 10.99 -5.17
N ALA A 206 2.78 10.03 -5.69
CA ALA A 206 3.31 10.06 -7.04
C ALA A 206 2.23 9.99 -8.12
N ILE A 207 1.17 9.20 -7.92
CA ILE A 207 0.02 9.13 -8.84
C ILE A 207 -0.64 10.50 -9.01
N LEU A 208 -0.74 11.26 -7.92
CA LEU A 208 -1.44 12.55 -7.90
C LEU A 208 -0.57 13.70 -8.44
N ARG A 209 0.69 13.80 -8.03
CA ARG A 209 1.59 14.92 -8.37
C ARG A 209 2.49 14.68 -9.57
N TYR A 210 2.85 13.44 -9.87
CA TYR A 210 3.93 13.09 -10.81
C TYR A 210 3.46 12.04 -11.83
N PRO A 211 2.54 12.41 -12.75
CA PRO A 211 1.88 11.46 -13.66
C PRO A 211 2.84 10.70 -14.58
N GLU A 212 4.03 11.21 -14.84
CA GLU A 212 5.12 10.55 -15.58
C GLU A 212 5.61 9.27 -14.89
N THR A 213 5.36 9.08 -13.60
CA THR A 213 5.81 7.92 -12.83
C THR A 213 4.85 6.73 -12.86
N ALA A 214 3.68 6.88 -13.50
CA ALA A 214 2.62 5.87 -13.46
C ALA A 214 3.01 4.54 -14.14
N HIS A 215 3.77 4.62 -15.25
CA HIS A 215 4.22 3.47 -16.05
C HIS A 215 3.15 2.35 -16.18
N ASP A 216 3.52 1.08 -16.03
CA ASP A 216 2.65 -0.07 -16.27
C ASP A 216 1.75 -0.39 -15.06
N TRP A 217 2.25 -0.20 -13.84
CA TRP A 217 1.53 -0.51 -12.60
C TRP A 217 1.74 0.56 -11.53
N VAL A 218 0.66 1.20 -11.10
CA VAL A 218 0.65 2.09 -9.92
C VAL A 218 0.17 1.37 -8.66
N ARG A 219 0.49 1.92 -7.49
CA ARG A 219 0.16 1.32 -6.17
C ARG A 219 -0.53 2.33 -5.24
N PRO A 220 -1.77 2.76 -5.55
CA PRO A 220 -2.54 3.60 -4.65
C PRO A 220 -2.83 2.87 -3.34
N GLY A 221 -2.48 3.51 -2.22
CA GLY A 221 -2.76 3.05 -0.87
C GLY A 221 -3.64 4.06 -0.16
N ILE A 222 -3.02 4.99 0.58
CA ILE A 222 -3.75 5.95 1.42
C ILE A 222 -4.86 6.74 0.70
N MET A 223 -4.68 7.07 -0.60
CA MET A 223 -5.70 7.77 -1.38
C MET A 223 -6.97 6.95 -1.57
N LEU A 224 -6.89 5.61 -1.59
CA LEU A 224 -8.07 4.74 -1.70
C LEU A 224 -9.01 4.94 -0.51
N TYR A 225 -8.47 5.30 0.65
CA TYR A 225 -9.21 5.42 1.90
C TYR A 225 -9.64 6.86 2.20
N GLY A 226 -9.48 7.77 1.23
CA GLY A 226 -9.82 9.17 1.40
C GLY A 226 -8.82 9.98 2.21
N GLY A 227 -7.60 9.46 2.40
CA GLY A 227 -6.51 10.19 3.04
C GLY A 227 -5.69 10.95 2.00
N SER A 228 -5.44 12.24 2.25
CA SER A 228 -4.43 12.97 1.49
C SER A 228 -3.05 12.42 1.81
N PRO A 229 -2.21 12.16 0.80
CA PRO A 229 -0.81 11.87 1.05
C PRO A 229 0.02 13.13 1.34
N PHE A 230 -0.57 14.33 1.34
CA PHE A 230 0.16 15.60 1.40
C PHE A 230 -0.15 16.40 2.67
N ALA A 231 0.83 17.18 3.14
CA ALA A 231 0.67 18.07 4.29
C ALA A 231 0.00 19.41 3.92
N ASP A 232 0.21 19.87 2.69
CA ASP A 232 -0.19 21.17 2.14
C ASP A 232 -1.53 21.12 1.36
N GLN A 233 -2.10 19.94 1.17
CA GLN A 233 -3.36 19.76 0.45
C GLN A 233 -4.23 18.71 1.13
N ASP A 234 -5.51 19.02 1.35
CA ASP A 234 -6.46 18.09 1.97
C ASP A 234 -7.05 17.09 0.96
N ALA A 235 -7.74 16.06 1.48
CA ALA A 235 -8.33 15.01 0.67
C ALA A 235 -9.45 15.53 -0.25
N ALA A 236 -10.24 16.49 0.24
CA ALA A 236 -11.35 17.07 -0.52
C ALA A 236 -10.86 17.84 -1.76
N GLY A 237 -9.78 18.63 -1.62
CA GLY A 237 -9.13 19.34 -2.72
C GLY A 237 -8.49 18.41 -3.77
N LEU A 238 -8.28 17.15 -3.42
CA LEU A 238 -7.84 16.08 -4.34
C LEU A 238 -9.01 15.29 -4.95
N GLY A 239 -10.26 15.60 -4.58
CA GLY A 239 -11.44 14.84 -5.00
C GLY A 239 -11.58 13.46 -4.34
N LEU A 240 -10.84 13.23 -3.24
CA LEU A 240 -10.88 11.98 -2.48
C LEU A 240 -12.01 12.02 -1.44
N GLN A 241 -12.75 10.92 -1.33
CA GLN A 241 -13.86 10.77 -0.39
C GLN A 241 -13.41 9.98 0.84
N PRO A 242 -13.65 10.46 2.08
CA PRO A 242 -13.30 9.73 3.29
C PRO A 242 -14.10 8.42 3.37
N VAL A 243 -13.40 7.30 3.59
CA VAL A 243 -14.03 5.97 3.61
C VAL A 243 -14.49 5.57 5.02
N MET A 244 -13.79 5.99 6.08
CA MET A 244 -14.15 5.67 7.46
C MET A 244 -14.75 6.87 8.19
N THR A 245 -15.85 6.63 8.90
CA THR A 245 -16.41 7.54 9.91
C THR A 245 -16.49 6.82 11.25
N LEU A 246 -15.71 7.27 12.24
CA LEU A 246 -15.81 6.77 13.61
C LEU A 246 -16.91 7.55 14.37
N CYS A 247 -17.96 6.84 14.79
CA CYS A 247 -19.08 7.40 15.53
C CYS A 247 -19.12 6.84 16.96
N SER A 248 -19.52 7.68 17.92
CA SER A 248 -19.78 7.27 19.29
C SER A 248 -20.96 8.04 19.88
N ARG A 249 -21.28 7.78 21.15
CA ARG A 249 -22.35 8.47 21.89
C ARG A 249 -21.84 9.06 23.20
N ILE A 250 -22.49 10.15 23.63
CA ILE A 250 -22.35 10.66 24.99
C ILE A 250 -23.06 9.68 25.93
N LEU A 251 -22.29 9.06 26.83
CA LEU A 251 -22.75 8.11 27.84
C LEU A 251 -23.31 8.81 29.06
N ALA A 252 -22.68 9.92 29.45
CA ALA A 252 -23.05 10.67 30.63
C ALA A 252 -22.73 12.15 30.43
N VAL A 253 -23.45 12.99 31.13
CA VAL A 253 -23.15 14.41 31.24
C VAL A 253 -22.99 14.75 32.71
N GLN A 254 -21.86 15.36 33.05
CA GLN A 254 -21.55 15.85 34.39
C GLN A 254 -21.58 17.37 34.41
N GLU A 255 -22.00 17.95 35.53
CA GLU A 255 -21.86 19.38 35.80
C GLU A 255 -20.81 19.56 36.88
N ILE A 256 -19.78 20.37 36.59
CA ILE A 256 -18.68 20.63 37.51
C ILE A 256 -18.53 22.12 37.76
N ALA A 257 -18.24 22.47 39.01
CA ALA A 257 -18.02 23.83 39.50
C ALA A 257 -16.59 24.32 39.21
N VAL A 258 -16.35 25.60 39.47
CA VAL A 258 -15.01 26.21 39.37
C VAL A 258 -14.05 25.51 40.33
N GLY A 259 -12.87 25.14 39.83
CA GLY A 259 -11.80 24.47 40.60
C GLY A 259 -11.84 22.95 40.57
N GLU A 260 -12.96 22.33 40.13
CA GLU A 260 -13.04 20.88 39.95
C GLU A 260 -12.23 20.39 38.75
N ARG A 261 -11.81 19.13 38.77
CA ARG A 261 -10.83 18.57 37.81
C ARG A 261 -11.36 17.38 37.03
N VAL A 262 -10.84 17.17 35.82
CA VAL A 262 -11.20 16.05 34.93
C VAL A 262 -9.96 15.27 34.49
N GLY A 263 -10.10 13.95 34.39
CA GLY A 263 -9.09 13.03 33.85
C GLY A 263 -8.03 12.59 34.86
N TYR A 264 -7.23 11.58 34.48
CA TYR A 264 -6.09 11.15 35.29
C TYR A 264 -5.10 12.30 35.50
N GLY A 265 -4.61 12.46 36.73
CA GLY A 265 -3.77 13.58 37.13
C GLY A 265 -4.51 14.93 37.24
N GLY A 266 -5.80 15.00 36.90
CA GLY A 266 -6.60 16.22 36.96
C GLY A 266 -6.02 17.34 36.09
N THR A 267 -5.61 17.01 34.86
CA THR A 267 -4.92 17.91 33.93
C THR A 267 -5.82 19.05 33.43
N PHE A 268 -7.13 18.83 33.39
CA PHE A 268 -8.11 19.88 33.17
C PHE A 268 -8.68 20.36 34.51
N VAL A 269 -8.74 21.69 34.71
CA VAL A 269 -9.36 22.35 35.86
C VAL A 269 -10.42 23.32 35.35
N ALA A 270 -11.66 23.19 35.82
CA ALA A 270 -12.76 24.04 35.40
C ALA A 270 -12.57 25.49 35.90
N GLN A 271 -12.61 26.45 34.97
CA GLN A 271 -12.48 27.90 35.27
C GLN A 271 -13.85 28.60 35.39
N ARG A 272 -14.93 27.89 35.06
CA ARG A 272 -16.33 28.32 35.13
C ARG A 272 -17.21 27.08 35.34
N PRO A 273 -18.48 27.21 35.77
CA PRO A 273 -19.43 26.11 35.71
C PRO A 273 -19.41 25.47 34.32
N THR A 274 -19.08 24.17 34.27
CA THR A 274 -18.76 23.45 33.03
C THR A 274 -19.58 22.18 32.95
N ARG A 275 -20.12 21.91 31.76
CA ARG A 275 -20.87 20.70 31.45
C ARG A 275 -19.97 19.76 30.65
N VAL A 276 -19.68 18.57 31.19
CA VAL A 276 -18.71 17.61 30.64
C VAL A 276 -19.45 16.41 30.06
N GLY A 277 -19.27 16.17 28.76
CA GLY A 277 -19.79 14.97 28.10
C GLY A 277 -18.77 13.83 28.13
N VAL A 278 -19.17 12.67 28.64
CA VAL A 278 -18.36 11.44 28.63
C VAL A 278 -18.69 10.63 27.39
N VAL A 279 -17.72 10.35 26.54
CA VAL A 279 -17.90 9.62 25.27
C VAL A 279 -17.44 8.18 25.40
N ALA A 280 -18.13 7.24 24.74
CA ALA A 280 -17.82 5.81 24.77
C ALA A 280 -16.60 5.40 23.92
N CYS A 281 -15.50 6.16 23.95
CA CYS A 281 -14.29 5.93 23.14
C CYS A 281 -13.05 6.21 23.98
N GLY A 282 -12.03 5.35 23.89
CA GLY A 282 -10.76 5.49 24.60
C GLY A 282 -9.61 4.94 23.74
N TYR A 283 -8.38 5.00 24.27
CA TYR A 283 -7.17 4.65 23.52
C TYR A 283 -7.02 3.15 23.17
N ALA A 284 -7.86 2.29 23.76
CA ALA A 284 -7.86 0.84 23.50
C ALA A 284 -8.86 0.44 22.40
N ASP A 285 -9.66 1.39 21.92
CA ASP A 285 -10.55 1.23 20.76
C ASP A 285 -9.80 1.59 19.48
#